data_AF-A0A949PJI5-F1
#
_entry.id   AF-A0A949PJI5-F1
#
_cell.length_a   1.000
_cell.length_b   1.000
_cell.length_c   1.000
_cell.angle_alpha   90.00
_cell.angle_beta   90.00
_cell.angle_gamma   90.00
#
_symmetry.space_group_name_H-M   'P 1'
#
loop_
_entity.id
_entity.type
_entity.pdbx_description
1 polymer ?
#
loop_
_entity_poly.entity_id
_entity_poly.type
_entity_poly.pdbx_seq_one_letter_code
_entity_poly.pdbx_strand_id
1 'polypeptide(L)'
;MPYLFIVLTWMLSVSCFAEESLDLNGLNENTPLGLHIESIRTSRNDTSLTDQIRNAEFNPSTREALNFGYTQDRIWLKLELQNTSNQDVERILNIRYPLLDKLKLYSGSQQTPLYSLGRLLAVSYTHLTLPTNSLV
;
A
#
# COMPACT_ATOMS: atom_id res chain seq x y z
N MET A 1 -31.71 36.61 10.73
CA MET A 1 -30.71 35.55 11.03
C MET A 1 -30.47 34.56 9.87
N PRO A 2 -30.33 34.97 8.59
CA PRO A 2 -30.07 34.02 7.49
C PRO A 2 -28.58 33.69 7.31
N TYR A 3 -27.67 34.54 7.78
CA TYR A 3 -26.22 34.37 7.60
C TYR A 3 -25.62 33.23 8.44
N LEU A 4 -26.26 32.86 9.56
CA LEU A 4 -25.80 31.77 10.43
C LEU A 4 -25.82 30.42 9.70
N PHE A 5 -26.83 30.18 8.87
CA PHE A 5 -26.97 28.93 8.10
C PHE A 5 -25.93 28.82 6.97
N ILE A 6 -25.56 29.94 6.35
CA ILE A 6 -24.56 29.96 5.27
C ILE A 6 -23.17 29.62 5.81
N VAL A 7 -22.80 30.13 6.99
CA VAL A 7 -21.50 29.84 7.63
C VAL A 7 -21.42 28.37 8.07
N LEU A 8 -22.51 27.82 8.61
CA LEU A 8 -22.54 26.42 9.08
C LEU A 8 -22.40 25.42 7.91
N THR A 9 -22.99 25.73 6.75
CA THR A 9 -22.93 24.88 5.55
C THR A 9 -21.53 24.91 4.91
N TRP A 10 -20.78 26.00 5.07
CA TRP A 10 -19.40 26.11 4.58
C TRP A 10 -18.39 25.30 5.41
N MET A 11 -18.63 25.12 6.71
CA MET A 11 -17.74 24.32 7.57
C MET A 11 -17.83 22.80 7.34
N LEU A 12 -18.95 22.31 6.78
CA LEU A 12 -19.16 20.88 6.52
C LEU A 12 -18.45 20.36 5.26
N SER A 13 -17.93 21.25 4.40
CA SER A 13 -17.31 20.87 3.12
C SER A 13 -15.80 20.63 3.16
N VAL A 14 -15.16 20.69 4.34
CA VAL A 14 -13.68 20.67 4.43
C VAL A 14 -13.12 19.38 5.07
N SER A 15 -13.92 18.33 5.24
CA SER A 15 -13.40 17.02 5.66
C SER A 15 -12.76 16.29 4.47
N CYS A 16 -11.62 16.81 3.99
CA CYS A 16 -10.69 16.04 3.18
C CYS A 16 -9.82 15.24 4.16
N PHE A 17 -10.15 13.96 4.37
CA PHE A 17 -9.23 13.07 5.06
C PHE A 17 -8.03 12.86 4.14
N ALA A 18 -6.89 13.42 4.54
CA ALA A 18 -5.63 13.18 3.88
C ALA A 18 -5.17 11.74 4.19
N GLU A 19 -4.81 11.01 3.13
CA GLU A 19 -4.14 9.71 3.18
C GLU A 19 -2.82 9.88 3.97
N GLU A 20 -2.74 9.27 5.15
CA GLU A 20 -1.59 9.41 6.05
C GLU A 20 -0.49 8.44 5.59
N SER A 21 0.49 8.96 4.85
CA SER A 21 1.67 8.19 4.44
C SER A 21 2.44 7.71 5.67
N LEU A 22 2.85 6.45 5.67
CA LEU A 22 3.53 5.84 6.81
C LEU A 22 5.02 6.26 6.84
N ASP A 23 5.42 7.01 7.87
CA ASP A 23 6.82 7.39 8.06
C ASP A 23 7.67 6.22 8.56
N LEU A 24 8.61 5.80 7.72
CA LEU A 24 9.50 4.67 7.97
C LEU A 24 10.49 4.89 9.11
N ASN A 25 10.85 6.14 9.39
CA ASN A 25 11.84 6.46 10.42
C ASN A 25 11.30 6.13 11.83
N GLY A 26 10.03 6.43 12.10
CA GLY A 26 9.39 6.21 13.40
C GLY A 26 8.86 4.79 13.65
N LEU A 27 9.04 3.85 12.72
CA LEU A 27 8.48 2.50 12.84
C LEU A 27 9.22 1.65 13.87
N ASN A 28 8.44 1.01 14.75
CA ASN A 28 8.93 -0.04 15.64
C ASN A 28 9.11 -1.36 14.89
N GLU A 29 9.96 -2.23 15.44
CA GLU A 29 10.10 -3.61 14.99
C GLU A 29 8.75 -4.33 15.08
N ASN A 30 8.25 -4.85 13.95
CA ASN A 30 6.95 -5.53 13.80
C ASN A 30 5.70 -4.63 13.83
N THR A 31 5.80 -3.36 13.44
CA THR A 31 4.61 -2.52 13.26
C THR A 31 3.62 -3.17 12.28
N PRO A 32 2.35 -3.42 12.68
CA PRO A 32 1.36 -4.03 11.80
C PRO A 32 0.97 -3.06 10.68
N LEU A 33 1.21 -3.45 9.44
CA LEU A 33 0.93 -2.60 8.27
C LEU A 33 -0.52 -2.66 7.81
N GLY A 34 -1.33 -3.58 8.34
CA GLY A 34 -2.68 -3.82 7.83
C GLY A 34 -3.61 -2.62 7.92
N LEU A 35 -3.39 -1.68 8.86
CA LEU A 35 -4.17 -0.43 8.98
C LEU A 35 -3.73 0.66 7.98
N HIS A 36 -2.56 0.50 7.37
CA HIS A 36 -1.99 1.44 6.39
C HIS A 36 -2.05 0.88 4.96
N ILE A 37 -2.70 -0.27 4.77
CA ILE A 37 -2.83 -0.92 3.48
C ILE A 37 -4.23 -0.70 2.95
N GLU A 38 -4.30 -0.33 1.68
CA GLU A 38 -5.52 -0.36 0.91
C GLU A 38 -5.51 -1.55 -0.05
N SER A 39 -6.68 -2.08 -0.39
CA SER A 39 -6.76 -3.26 -1.24
C SER A 39 -7.90 -3.23 -2.25
N ILE A 40 -7.65 -3.88 -3.39
CA ILE A 40 -8.68 -4.25 -4.35
C ILE A 40 -8.52 -5.72 -4.75
N ARG A 41 -9.64 -6.33 -5.09
CA ARG A 41 -9.70 -7.70 -5.61
C ARG A 41 -10.06 -7.65 -7.08
N THR A 42 -9.26 -8.30 -7.91
CA THR A 42 -9.46 -8.38 -9.36
C THR A 42 -9.44 -9.82 -9.84
N SER A 43 -9.78 -10.01 -11.12
CA SER A 43 -9.81 -11.34 -11.71
C SER A 43 -8.41 -11.96 -11.77
N ARG A 44 -8.35 -13.29 -11.80
CA ARG A 44 -7.08 -14.02 -11.98
C ARG A 44 -6.35 -13.67 -13.29
N ASN A 45 -7.10 -13.29 -14.33
CA ASN A 45 -6.57 -13.05 -15.67
C ASN A 45 -5.78 -11.74 -15.78
N ASP A 46 -5.97 -10.82 -14.84
CA ASP A 46 -5.15 -9.62 -14.76
C ASP A 46 -3.73 -10.04 -14.36
N THR A 47 -2.71 -9.74 -15.17
CA THR A 47 -1.37 -10.32 -14.99
C THR A 47 -0.32 -9.35 -14.47
N SER A 48 -0.51 -8.06 -14.68
CA SER A 48 0.47 -7.00 -14.45
C SER A 48 -0.19 -5.72 -13.94
N LEU A 49 0.61 -4.82 -13.38
CA LEU A 49 0.15 -3.52 -12.90
C LEU A 49 -0.16 -2.64 -14.13
N THR A 50 -1.44 -2.36 -14.36
CA THR A 50 -1.89 -1.48 -15.46
C THR A 50 -2.30 -0.12 -14.91
N ASP A 51 -2.42 0.88 -15.78
CA ASP A 51 -2.89 2.21 -15.36
C ASP A 51 -4.33 2.16 -14.82
N GLN A 52 -5.13 1.21 -15.28
CA GLN A 52 -6.46 0.94 -14.70
C GLN A 52 -6.37 0.55 -13.23
N ILE A 53 -5.42 -0.32 -12.86
CA ILE A 53 -5.22 -0.71 -11.46
C ILE A 53 -4.65 0.44 -10.64
N ARG A 54 -3.73 1.24 -11.19
CA ARG A 54 -3.14 2.40 -10.49
C ARG A 54 -4.17 3.44 -10.11
N ASN A 55 -5.11 3.70 -11.02
CA ASN A 55 -6.14 4.72 -10.87
C ASN A 55 -7.46 4.14 -10.32
N ALA A 56 -7.47 2.87 -9.91
CA ALA A 56 -8.64 2.26 -9.28
C ALA A 56 -8.83 2.83 -7.87
N GLU A 57 -10.06 2.83 -7.39
CA GLU A 57 -10.34 3.09 -5.97
C GLU A 57 -9.97 1.87 -5.13
N PHE A 58 -8.99 2.04 -4.26
CA PHE A 58 -8.64 1.03 -3.26
C PHE A 58 -9.48 1.19 -2.01
N ASN A 59 -9.76 0.06 -1.36
CA ASN A 59 -10.53 0.05 -0.12
C ASN A 59 -9.54 0.03 1.05
N PRO A 60 -9.55 1.04 1.94
CA PRO A 60 -8.68 1.05 3.11
C PRO A 60 -9.05 -0.12 4.03
N SER A 61 -8.04 -0.76 4.59
CA SER A 61 -8.23 -1.83 5.56
C SER A 61 -8.46 -1.26 6.96
N THR A 62 -9.34 -1.92 7.70
CA THR A 62 -9.64 -1.63 9.11
C THR A 62 -9.04 -2.67 10.07
N ARG A 63 -8.14 -3.52 9.57
CA ARG A 63 -7.57 -4.65 10.33
C ARG A 63 -6.06 -4.61 10.32
N GLU A 64 -5.45 -4.82 11.48
CA GLU A 64 -3.99 -4.95 11.63
C GLU A 64 -3.42 -6.14 10.83
N ALA A 65 -4.17 -7.24 10.76
CA ALA A 65 -3.82 -8.43 9.99
C ALA A 65 -4.81 -8.63 8.83
N LEU A 66 -4.31 -8.50 7.61
CA LEU A 66 -5.09 -8.73 6.40
C LEU A 66 -5.37 -10.22 6.21
N ASN A 67 -6.63 -10.55 5.90
CA ASN A 67 -7.03 -11.91 5.56
C ASN A 67 -8.03 -11.87 4.41
N PHE A 68 -7.66 -12.49 3.29
CA PHE A 68 -8.48 -12.54 2.08
C PHE A 68 -9.14 -13.90 1.86
N GLY A 69 -8.95 -14.84 2.80
CA GLY A 69 -9.37 -16.23 2.68
C GLY A 69 -8.64 -16.97 1.54
N TYR A 70 -9.14 -18.15 1.21
CA TYR A 70 -8.70 -18.87 0.02
C TYR A 70 -9.39 -18.29 -1.21
N THR A 71 -8.61 -17.70 -2.11
CA THR A 71 -9.12 -17.21 -3.38
C THR A 71 -8.13 -17.47 -4.51
N GLN A 72 -8.67 -17.62 -5.71
CA GLN A 72 -7.91 -17.64 -6.95
C GLN A 72 -7.77 -16.25 -7.58
N ASP A 73 -8.47 -15.26 -7.03
CA ASP A 73 -8.44 -13.86 -7.42
C ASP A 73 -7.06 -13.26 -7.20
N ARG A 74 -6.81 -12.15 -7.90
CA ARG A 74 -5.65 -11.32 -7.62
C ARG A 74 -6.00 -10.27 -6.59
N ILE A 75 -5.16 -10.16 -5.57
CA ILE A 75 -5.27 -9.11 -4.56
C ILE A 75 -4.16 -8.09 -4.83
N TRP A 76 -4.55 -6.84 -5.04
CA TRP A 76 -3.64 -5.71 -5.09
C TRP A 76 -3.64 -5.04 -3.73
N LEU A 77 -2.44 -4.80 -3.21
CA LEU A 77 -2.22 -4.08 -1.97
C LEU A 77 -1.47 -2.80 -2.31
N LYS A 78 -1.99 -1.66 -1.85
CA LYS A 78 -1.34 -0.36 -1.94
C LYS A 78 -0.90 0.06 -0.53
N LEU A 79 0.31 0.59 -0.44
CA LEU A 79 0.90 1.08 0.79
C LEU A 79 1.73 2.31 0.42
N GLU A 80 1.40 3.44 1.03
CA GLU A 80 2.14 4.69 0.83
C GLU A 80 3.20 4.84 1.92
N LEU A 81 4.46 4.94 1.49
CA LEU A 81 5.61 4.99 2.39
C LEU A 81 6.34 6.32 2.23
N GLN A 82 6.77 6.89 3.34
CA GLN A 82 7.60 8.08 3.37
C GLN A 82 8.83 7.85 4.23
N ASN A 83 9.99 8.34 3.79
CA ASN A 83 11.18 8.46 4.63
C ASN A 83 11.40 9.94 4.95
N THR A 84 11.06 10.37 6.17
CA THR A 84 11.26 11.75 6.62
C THR A 84 12.66 12.01 7.17
N SER A 85 13.50 10.98 7.24
CA SER A 85 14.86 11.11 7.78
C SER A 85 15.83 11.66 6.74
N ASN A 86 16.97 12.16 7.21
CA ASN A 86 18.06 12.62 6.35
C ASN A 86 19.00 11.48 5.91
N GLN A 87 18.63 10.22 6.14
CA GLN A 87 19.45 9.04 5.87
C GLN A 87 18.64 7.98 5.14
N ASP A 88 19.33 7.08 4.45
CA ASP A 88 18.68 5.91 3.86
C ASP A 88 18.16 5.01 4.98
N VAL A 89 16.91 4.57 4.84
CA VAL A 89 16.24 3.71 5.82
C VAL A 89 16.04 2.32 5.22
N GLU A 90 16.62 1.31 5.86
CA GLU A 90 16.45 -0.09 5.49
C GLU A 90 15.34 -0.73 6.35
N ARG A 91 14.40 -1.39 5.68
CA ARG A 91 13.28 -2.11 6.32
C ARG A 91 12.99 -3.42 5.59
N ILE A 92 12.44 -4.38 6.32
CA ILE A 92 12.00 -5.66 5.77
C ILE A 92 10.47 -5.70 5.79
N LEU A 93 9.87 -5.88 4.62
CA LEU A 93 8.45 -6.18 4.50
C LEU A 93 8.20 -7.65 4.85
N ASN A 94 7.60 -7.91 6.02
CA ASN A 94 7.35 -9.27 6.49
C ASN A 94 5.91 -9.71 6.18
N ILE A 95 5.76 -10.72 5.32
CA ILE A 95 4.47 -11.30 4.94
C ILE A 95 4.35 -12.70 5.52
N ARG A 96 3.46 -12.85 6.50
CA ARG A 96 3.26 -14.11 7.24
C ARG A 96 2.14 -14.96 6.62
N TYR A 97 2.22 -15.23 5.31
CA TYR A 97 1.22 -16.05 4.62
C TYR A 97 1.87 -17.24 3.88
N PRO A 98 1.80 -18.47 4.44
CA PRO A 98 2.56 -19.61 3.95
C PRO A 98 2.08 -20.18 2.60
N LEU A 99 0.87 -19.82 2.16
CA LEU A 99 0.24 -20.38 0.96
C LEU A 99 0.20 -19.39 -0.22
N LEU A 100 1.05 -18.37 -0.22
CA LEU A 100 1.18 -17.44 -1.34
C LEU A 100 1.88 -18.12 -2.52
N ASP A 101 1.19 -18.21 -3.65
CA ASP A 101 1.76 -18.77 -4.88
C ASP A 101 2.78 -17.81 -5.51
N LYS A 102 2.40 -16.53 -5.62
CA LYS A 102 3.18 -15.47 -6.25
C LYS A 102 2.93 -14.15 -5.53
N LEU A 103 3.99 -13.37 -5.34
CA LEU A 103 3.97 -12.01 -4.83
C LEU A 103 4.82 -11.15 -5.76
N LYS A 104 4.29 -10.00 -6.17
CA LYS A 104 5.01 -9.04 -7.00
C LYS A 104 5.03 -7.70 -6.30
N LEU A 105 6.21 -7.11 -6.11
CA LEU A 105 6.36 -5.77 -5.57
C LEU A 105 6.60 -4.79 -6.72
N TYR A 106 5.86 -3.70 -6.72
CA TYR A 106 6.00 -2.59 -7.66
C TYR A 106 6.35 -1.33 -6.88
N SER A 107 7.04 -0.39 -7.52
CA SER A 107 7.36 0.92 -6.92
C SER A 107 7.01 2.03 -7.88
N GLY A 108 6.32 3.05 -7.38
CA GLY A 108 5.91 4.22 -8.15
C GLY A 108 5.24 3.82 -9.47
N SER A 109 5.62 4.50 -10.56
CA SER A 109 5.02 4.32 -11.89
C SER A 109 5.55 3.11 -12.69
N GLN A 110 6.44 2.28 -12.13
CA GLN A 110 7.05 1.18 -12.89
C GLN A 110 6.06 0.04 -13.15
N GLN A 111 5.93 -0.35 -14.42
CA GLN A 111 5.04 -1.43 -14.86
C GLN A 111 5.65 -2.82 -14.68
N THR A 112 6.98 -2.88 -14.54
CA THR A 112 7.73 -4.08 -14.18
C THR A 112 7.84 -4.20 -12.67
N PRO A 113 7.64 -5.41 -12.11
CA PRO A 113 7.83 -5.60 -10.67
C PRO A 113 9.32 -5.46 -10.33
N LEU A 114 9.61 -4.74 -9.24
CA LEU A 114 10.94 -4.71 -8.63
C LEU A 114 11.34 -6.10 -8.13
N TYR A 115 10.37 -6.82 -7.54
CA TYR A 115 10.58 -8.15 -6.99
C TYR A 115 9.46 -9.07 -7.40
N SER A 116 9.80 -10.31 -7.75
CA SER A 116 8.84 -11.38 -7.98
C SER A 116 9.23 -12.57 -7.11
N LEU A 117 8.42 -12.82 -6.10
CA LEU A 117 8.58 -13.88 -5.10
C LEU A 117 7.48 -14.91 -5.31
N GLY A 118 7.67 -16.11 -4.79
CA GLY A 118 6.65 -17.14 -4.82
C GLY A 118 7.21 -18.55 -4.93
N ARG A 119 6.37 -19.52 -4.65
CA ARG A 119 6.73 -20.94 -4.58
C ARG A 119 7.34 -21.51 -5.88
N LEU A 120 7.08 -20.87 -7.03
CA LEU A 120 7.49 -21.34 -8.35
C LEU A 120 8.52 -20.42 -9.04
N LEU A 121 9.06 -19.43 -8.33
CA LEU A 121 10.02 -18.47 -8.90
C LEU A 121 11.34 -18.57 -8.15
N ALA A 122 12.46 -18.55 -8.90
CA ALA A 122 13.78 -18.45 -8.30
C ALA A 122 13.85 -17.15 -7.49
N VAL A 123 14.12 -17.27 -6.18
CA VAL A 123 14.10 -16.12 -5.29
C VAL A 123 15.34 -15.25 -5.56
N SER A 124 15.15 -14.08 -6.14
CA SER A 124 16.16 -13.03 -6.17
C SER A 124 15.95 -12.13 -4.96
N TYR A 125 16.72 -12.36 -3.88
CA TYR A 125 16.74 -11.46 -2.73
C TYR A 125 17.58 -10.22 -3.10
N THR A 126 16.96 -9.05 -3.13
CA THR A 126 17.69 -7.77 -3.07
C THR A 126 17.02 -6.94 -1.97
N HIS A 127 17.84 -6.25 -1.19
CA HIS A 127 17.39 -5.43 -0.06
C HIS A 127 16.60 -4.21 -0.58
N LEU A 128 15.50 -3.84 0.10
CA LEU A 128 14.71 -2.67 -0.26
C LEU A 128 15.31 -1.42 0.39
N THR A 129 16.17 -0.73 -0.36
CA THR A 129 16.71 0.58 0.04
C THR A 129 15.82 1.68 -0.53
N LEU A 130 15.12 2.44 0.33
CA LEU A 130 14.35 3.60 -0.09
C LEU A 130 15.20 4.86 0.05
N PRO A 131 15.54 5.55 -1.07
CA PRO A 131 16.36 6.75 -0.99
C PRO A 131 15.56 7.92 -0.42
N THR A 132 16.28 8.87 0.19
CA THR A 132 15.75 10.11 0.76
C THR A 132 14.69 10.76 -0.14
N ASN A 133 13.51 11.08 0.41
CA ASN A 133 12.36 11.73 -0.27
C ASN A 133 11.63 10.94 -1.37
N SER A 134 11.69 9.61 -1.38
CA SER A 134 10.84 8.81 -2.29
C SER A 134 9.42 8.68 -1.76
N LEU A 135 8.45 9.29 -2.43
CA LEU A 135 7.03 8.94 -2.32
C LEU A 135 6.81 7.69 -3.19
N VAL A 136 6.31 6.61 -2.61
CA VAL A 136 5.94 5.36 -3.30
C VAL A 136 4.46 5.13 -3.19
#